data_AF-A0A091K443-F1
#
_entry.id   AF-A0A091K443-F1
#
_cell.length_a   1.000
_cell.length_b   1.000
_cell.length_c   1.000
_cell.angle_alpha   90.00
_cell.angle_beta   90.00
_cell.angle_gamma   90.00
#
_symmetry.space_group_name_H-M   'P 1'
#
loop_
_entity.id
_entity.type
_entity.pdbx_description
1 polymer ?
#
loop_
_entity_poly.entity_id
_entity_poly.type
_entity_poly.pdbx_seq_one_letter_code
_entity_poly.pdbx_strand_id
1 'polypeptide(L)'
;MPESSVQPGQLCCVTVLQWWYRVVIHRVLSDQEVEVFHVDYGNLQVVKKSCLRFLKWCYLKLPAQAIPCSLAWVKPVESVWSSAATVLFKQLCGSKLLVGITSEYVDGILHLFLCDTSTEKDVYFHCVLRDAGHADVCGKNIPSQGFKELNPSALYIQPSEKQENAEQVKPDLRMQQE
;
A
#
# COMPACT_ATOMS: atom_id res chain seq x y z
N MET A 1 9.95 -21.72 3.19
CA MET A 1 10.84 -20.88 2.36
C MET A 1 12.22 -20.96 2.96
N PRO A 2 13.29 -21.22 2.20
CA PRO A 2 14.65 -21.27 2.73
C PRO A 2 15.04 -19.93 3.36
N GLU A 3 15.86 -19.95 4.40
CA GLU A 3 16.31 -18.75 5.11
C GLU A 3 17.02 -17.76 4.16
N SER A 4 17.79 -18.28 3.20
CA SER A 4 18.47 -17.48 2.18
C SER A 4 17.53 -16.69 1.26
N SER A 5 16.23 -17.03 1.22
CA SER A 5 15.22 -16.30 0.45
C SER A 5 14.43 -15.30 1.30
N VAL A 6 14.65 -15.25 2.62
CA VAL A 6 13.96 -14.33 3.53
C VAL A 6 14.75 -13.01 3.58
N GLN A 7 14.46 -12.09 2.66
CA GLN A 7 15.15 -10.80 2.56
C GLN A 7 14.20 -9.67 2.17
N PRO A 8 14.50 -8.41 2.53
CA PRO A 8 13.71 -7.25 2.11
C PRO A 8 13.44 -7.23 0.60
N GLY A 9 12.22 -6.85 0.21
CA GLY A 9 11.78 -6.80 -1.19
C GLY A 9 11.30 -8.14 -1.76
N GLN A 10 11.52 -9.27 -1.09
CA GLN A 10 11.02 -10.56 -1.56
C GLN A 10 9.48 -10.63 -1.49
N LEU A 11 8.84 -10.77 -2.66
CA LEU A 11 7.42 -11.07 -2.77
C LEU A 11 7.15 -12.54 -2.42
N CYS A 12 6.21 -12.78 -1.51
CA CYS A 12 5.86 -14.09 -1.00
C CYS A 12 4.40 -14.10 -0.53
N CYS A 13 3.99 -15.13 0.21
CA CYS A 13 2.71 -15.13 0.92
C CYS A 13 2.86 -15.54 2.37
N VAL A 14 1.93 -15.06 3.18
CA VAL A 14 1.80 -15.39 4.60
C VAL A 14 0.42 -15.93 4.89
N THR A 15 0.31 -16.88 5.83
CA THR A 15 -0.99 -17.35 6.33
C THR A 15 -1.37 -16.63 7.62
N VAL A 16 -2.59 -16.08 7.65
CA VAL A 16 -3.20 -15.43 8.82
C VAL A 16 -4.62 -15.96 8.97
N LEU A 17 -4.95 -16.54 10.13
CA LEU A 17 -6.27 -17.12 10.41
C LEU A 17 -6.81 -18.02 9.26
N GLN A 18 -5.95 -18.89 8.71
CA GLN A 18 -6.24 -19.82 7.60
C GLN A 18 -6.35 -19.20 6.20
N TRP A 19 -6.27 -17.88 6.05
CA TRP A 19 -6.25 -17.20 4.76
C TRP A 19 -4.81 -16.91 4.31
N TRP A 20 -4.57 -16.96 3.00
CA TRP A 20 -3.28 -16.62 2.40
C TRP A 20 -3.31 -15.22 1.81
N TYR A 21 -2.31 -14.41 2.14
CA TYR A 21 -2.17 -13.04 1.69
C TYR A 21 -0.87 -12.85 0.95
N ARG A 22 -0.88 -12.05 -0.12
CA ARG A 22 0.34 -11.62 -0.80
C ARG A 22 1.02 -10.56 0.03
N VAL A 23 2.32 -10.74 0.25
CA VAL A 23 3.11 -9.80 1.04
C VAL A 23 4.50 -9.63 0.47
N VAL A 24 5.09 -8.47 0.69
CA VAL A 24 6.52 -8.25 0.48
C VAL A 24 7.20 -8.18 1.85
N ILE A 25 8.35 -8.84 2.00
CA ILE A 25 9.16 -8.68 3.21
C ILE A 25 9.66 -7.24 3.26
N HIS A 26 9.26 -6.47 4.27
CA HIS A 26 9.69 -5.10 4.46
C HIS A 26 11.07 -5.06 5.13
N ARG A 27 11.22 -5.77 6.25
CA ARG A 27 12.51 -5.93 6.96
C ARG A 27 12.56 -7.20 7.77
N VAL A 28 13.78 -7.70 8.01
CA VAL A 28 14.04 -8.80 8.94
C VAL A 28 14.26 -8.22 10.34
N LEU A 29 13.52 -8.71 11.32
CA LEU A 29 13.58 -8.20 12.70
C LEU A 29 14.47 -9.07 13.59
N SER A 30 14.48 -10.38 13.34
CA SER A 30 15.24 -11.36 14.10
C SER A 30 15.45 -12.66 13.30
N ASP A 31 16.03 -13.67 13.92
CA ASP A 31 16.13 -15.01 13.35
C ASP A 31 14.76 -15.66 13.11
N GLN A 32 13.71 -15.28 13.84
CA GLN A 32 12.39 -15.90 13.74
C GLN A 32 11.31 -15.00 13.13
N GLU A 33 11.51 -13.68 13.13
CA GLU A 33 10.47 -12.71 12.78
C GLU A 33 10.89 -11.76 11.67
N VAL A 34 9.90 -11.39 10.86
CA VAL A 34 9.99 -10.36 9.84
C VAL A 34 8.81 -9.41 9.96
N GLU A 35 8.99 -8.19 9.50
CA GLU A 35 7.87 -7.30 9.19
C GLU A 35 7.57 -7.39 7.70
N VAL A 36 6.30 -7.58 7.36
CA VAL A 36 5.82 -7.71 5.98
C VAL A 36 4.83 -6.61 5.65
N PHE A 37 4.82 -6.17 4.39
CA PHE A 37 3.83 -5.25 3.83
C PHE A 37 2.80 -6.04 3.03
N HIS A 38 1.52 -5.91 3.40
CA HIS A 38 0.40 -6.52 2.69
C HIS A 38 0.07 -5.72 1.44
N VAL A 39 0.54 -6.19 0.28
CA VAL A 39 0.44 -5.44 -0.99
C VAL A 39 -0.99 -5.21 -1.48
N ASP A 40 -1.95 -5.94 -0.93
CA ASP A 40 -3.37 -5.82 -1.28
C ASP A 40 -4.19 -5.01 -0.27
N TYR A 41 -3.63 -4.71 0.91
CA TYR A 41 -4.32 -4.02 2.01
C TYR A 41 -3.62 -2.76 2.51
N GLY A 42 -2.31 -2.62 2.27
CA GLY A 42 -1.53 -1.43 2.57
C GLY A 42 -0.98 -1.33 3.99
N ASN A 43 -1.17 -2.36 4.83
CA ASN A 43 -0.68 -2.37 6.22
C ASN A 43 0.61 -3.18 6.38
N LEU A 44 1.42 -2.80 7.39
CA LEU A 44 2.53 -3.60 7.89
C LEU A 44 2.04 -4.61 8.94
N GLN A 45 2.73 -5.74 9.04
CA GLN A 45 2.47 -6.75 10.07
C GLN A 45 3.77 -7.50 10.42
N VAL A 46 4.00 -7.70 11.72
CA VAL A 46 5.05 -8.62 12.19
C VAL A 46 4.53 -10.06 12.14
N VAL A 47 5.29 -10.95 11.49
CA VAL A 47 4.94 -12.37 11.33
C VAL A 47 6.15 -13.26 11.54
N LYS A 48 5.90 -14.51 11.92
CA LYS A 48 6.96 -15.52 12.01
C LYS A 48 7.40 -15.93 10.60
N LYS A 49 8.71 -16.09 10.39
CA LYS A 49 9.29 -16.62 9.14
C LYS A 49 8.69 -17.98 8.75
N SER A 50 8.35 -18.79 9.75
CA SER A 50 7.71 -20.10 9.55
C SER A 50 6.32 -20.02 8.91
N CYS A 51 5.66 -18.86 8.92
CA CYS A 51 4.38 -18.61 8.25
C CYS A 51 4.54 -18.21 6.77
N LEU A 52 5.76 -17.93 6.29
CA LEU A 52 6.03 -17.50 4.93
C LEU A 52 6.14 -18.68 3.96
N ARG A 53 5.56 -18.53 2.78
CA ARG A 53 5.69 -19.47 1.66
C ARG A 53 5.96 -18.71 0.37
N PHE A 54 6.56 -19.39 -0.60
CA PHE A 54 6.69 -18.84 -1.94
C PHE A 54 5.32 -18.64 -2.55
N LEU A 55 5.13 -17.49 -3.20
CA LEU A 55 3.93 -17.20 -3.96
C LEU A 55 4.04 -17.89 -5.33
N LYS A 56 3.01 -18.65 -5.71
CA LYS A 56 2.96 -19.27 -7.04
C LYS A 56 2.81 -18.19 -8.11
N TRP A 57 3.49 -18.37 -9.25
CA TRP A 57 3.45 -17.44 -10.39
C TRP A 57 2.04 -17.09 -10.88
N CYS A 58 1.09 -18.03 -10.83
CA CYS A 58 -0.29 -17.76 -11.23
C CYS A 58 -0.96 -16.65 -10.40
N TYR A 59 -0.52 -16.41 -9.17
CA TYR A 59 -1.03 -15.37 -8.27
C TYR A 59 -0.32 -14.02 -8.42
N LEU A 60 0.62 -13.91 -9.36
CA LEU A 60 1.29 -12.66 -9.73
C LEU A 60 0.55 -11.88 -10.82
N LYS A 61 -0.42 -12.52 -11.50
CA LYS A 61 -1.15 -11.92 -12.63
C LYS A 61 -1.98 -10.69 -12.23
N LEU A 62 -2.56 -10.71 -11.03
CA LEU A 62 -3.31 -9.56 -10.50
C LEU A 62 -2.30 -8.54 -9.95
N PRO A 63 -2.34 -7.26 -10.34
CA PRO A 63 -1.49 -6.23 -9.71
C PRO A 63 -1.75 -6.10 -8.20
N ALA A 64 -0.81 -5.54 -7.45
CA ALA A 64 -1.05 -5.16 -6.04
C ALA A 64 -2.29 -4.26 -5.95
N GLN A 65 -3.19 -4.55 -5.02
CA GLN A 65 -4.49 -3.84 -4.93
C GLN A 65 -4.47 -2.64 -3.97
N ALA A 66 -3.49 -2.55 -3.06
CA ALA A 66 -3.33 -1.37 -2.22
C ALA A 66 -2.62 -0.26 -3.00
N ILE A 67 -3.35 0.79 -3.34
CA ILE A 67 -2.81 1.97 -4.02
C ILE A 67 -2.47 3.04 -2.96
N PRO A 68 -1.20 3.46 -2.85
CA PRO A 68 -0.82 4.58 -2.00
C PRO A 68 -1.50 5.88 -2.45
N CYS A 69 -2.17 6.55 -1.53
CA CYS A 69 -3.01 7.71 -1.84
C CYS A 69 -2.78 8.88 -0.88
N SER A 70 -3.02 10.10 -1.36
CA SER A 70 -3.06 11.32 -0.55
C SER A 70 -4.27 12.17 -0.93
N LEU A 71 -4.89 12.82 0.05
CA LEU A 71 -5.94 13.80 -0.23
C LEU A 71 -5.33 14.99 -0.97
N ALA A 72 -5.94 15.34 -2.09
CA ALA A 72 -5.51 16.47 -2.91
C ALA A 72 -5.82 17.79 -2.21
N TRP A 73 -4.91 18.75 -2.40
CA TRP A 73 -5.11 20.18 -2.08
C TRP A 73 -5.47 20.48 -0.62
N VAL A 74 -4.98 19.64 0.28
CA VAL A 74 -5.20 19.81 1.71
C VAL A 74 -3.93 19.51 2.49
N LYS A 75 -3.69 20.28 3.54
CA LYS A 75 -2.51 20.15 4.41
C LYS A 75 -2.92 20.27 5.89
N PRO A 76 -2.14 19.72 6.83
CA PRO A 76 -2.39 19.97 8.25
C PRO A 76 -2.30 21.47 8.55
N VAL A 77 -3.08 21.92 9.56
CA VAL A 77 -3.02 23.30 10.08
C VAL A 77 -1.64 23.60 10.67
N GLU A 78 -1.06 22.60 11.34
CA GLU A 78 0.32 22.65 11.84
C GLU A 78 1.28 21.91 10.88
N SER A 79 2.44 21.48 11.36
CA SER A 79 3.41 20.73 10.55
C SER A 79 3.00 19.27 10.28
N VAL A 80 2.11 18.71 11.10
CA VAL A 80 1.70 17.30 11.07
C VAL A 80 0.19 17.16 11.26
N TRP A 81 -0.38 16.08 10.72
CA TRP A 81 -1.79 15.75 10.92
C TRP A 81 -2.05 15.40 12.39
N SER A 82 -3.01 16.09 13.01
CA SER A 82 -3.40 15.81 14.39
C SER A 82 -4.12 14.46 14.51
N SER A 83 -4.06 13.85 15.70
CA SER A 83 -4.81 12.62 15.99
C SER A 83 -6.31 12.80 15.73
N ALA A 84 -6.88 13.95 16.09
CA ALA A 84 -8.28 14.28 15.82
C ALA A 84 -8.60 14.29 14.31
N ALA A 85 -7.74 14.91 13.49
CA ALA A 85 -7.89 14.90 12.04
C ALA A 85 -7.89 13.48 11.46
N THR A 86 -6.97 12.62 11.91
CA THR A 86 -6.90 11.23 11.42
C THR A 86 -8.09 10.38 11.87
N VAL A 87 -8.62 10.60 13.08
CA VAL A 87 -9.83 9.92 13.56
C VAL A 87 -11.05 10.36 12.75
N LEU A 88 -11.22 11.67 12.52
CA LEU A 88 -12.30 12.17 11.68
C LEU A 88 -12.23 11.60 10.27
N PHE A 89 -11.04 11.62 9.64
CA PHE A 89 -10.85 11.03 8.32
C PHE A 89 -11.21 9.54 8.27
N LYS A 90 -10.80 8.75 9.28
CA LYS A 90 -11.17 7.33 9.38
C LYS A 90 -12.68 7.13 9.51
N GLN A 91 -13.38 7.98 10.27
CA GLN A 91 -14.84 7.94 10.38
C GLN A 91 -15.51 8.27 9.04
N LEU A 92 -15.00 9.28 8.32
CA LEU A 92 -15.47 9.63 6.98
C LEU A 92 -15.28 8.48 5.99
N CYS A 93 -14.20 7.71 6.10
CA CYS A 93 -13.92 6.56 5.24
C CYS A 93 -14.69 5.27 5.61
N GLY A 94 -15.37 5.22 6.75
CA GLY A 94 -15.92 3.98 7.31
C GLY A 94 -17.07 3.38 6.48
N SER A 95 -16.94 2.09 6.14
CA SER A 95 -17.97 1.17 5.64
C SER A 95 -18.94 1.71 4.57
N LYS A 96 -18.41 2.47 3.60
CA LYS A 96 -19.19 2.94 2.45
C LYS A 96 -18.34 3.05 1.19
N LEU A 97 -19.01 3.03 0.05
CA LEU A 97 -18.40 3.32 -1.24
C LEU A 97 -18.17 4.82 -1.37
N LEU A 98 -16.96 5.20 -1.74
CA LEU A 98 -16.54 6.58 -1.95
C LEU A 98 -16.08 6.77 -3.39
N VAL A 99 -16.22 7.99 -3.88
CA VAL A 99 -15.75 8.38 -5.21
C VAL A 99 -14.44 9.15 -5.06
N GLY A 100 -13.43 8.71 -5.80
CA GLY A 100 -12.15 9.38 -5.90
C GLY A 100 -12.01 10.10 -7.22
N ILE A 101 -11.79 11.42 -7.20
CA ILE A 101 -11.46 12.22 -8.38
C ILE A 101 -9.96 12.43 -8.41
N THR A 102 -9.29 11.85 -9.40
CA THR A 102 -7.83 11.93 -9.54
C THR A 102 -7.40 13.37 -9.87
N SER A 103 -6.48 13.90 -9.06
CA SER A 103 -5.79 15.16 -9.35
C SER A 103 -4.51 14.88 -10.14
N GLU A 104 -3.65 13.99 -9.64
CA GLU A 104 -2.41 13.59 -10.31
C GLU A 104 -1.88 12.27 -9.73
N TYR A 105 -0.94 11.64 -10.44
CA TYR A 105 -0.18 10.48 -9.98
C TYR A 105 1.31 10.78 -10.12
N VAL A 106 2.00 10.94 -8.99
CA VAL A 106 3.41 11.36 -8.94
C VAL A 106 4.14 10.49 -7.93
N ASP A 107 5.34 10.02 -8.28
CA ASP A 107 6.21 9.21 -7.41
C ASP A 107 5.53 7.98 -6.79
N GLY A 108 4.60 7.37 -7.54
CA GLY A 108 3.87 6.19 -7.08
C GLY A 108 2.69 6.49 -6.14
N ILE A 109 2.38 7.76 -5.89
CA ILE A 109 1.31 8.22 -5.00
C ILE A 109 0.17 8.82 -5.82
N LEU A 110 -1.05 8.35 -5.58
CA LEU A 110 -2.26 8.90 -6.18
C LEU A 110 -2.79 10.05 -5.33
N HIS A 111 -2.75 11.26 -5.88
CA HIS A 111 -3.41 12.42 -5.28
C HIS A 111 -4.85 12.48 -5.78
N LEU A 112 -5.82 12.47 -4.86
CA LEU A 112 -7.23 12.50 -5.22
C LEU A 112 -8.08 13.35 -4.27
N PHE A 113 -9.16 13.90 -4.81
CA PHE A 113 -10.28 14.34 -3.98
C PHE A 113 -11.13 13.13 -3.64
N LEU A 114 -11.43 12.94 -2.37
CA LEU A 114 -12.33 11.89 -1.92
C LEU A 114 -13.68 12.51 -1.54
N CYS A 115 -14.75 11.98 -2.10
CA CYS A 115 -16.11 12.41 -1.80
C CYS A 115 -17.03 11.24 -1.47
N ASP A 116 -17.92 11.50 -0.52
CA ASP A 116 -19.08 10.66 -0.23
C ASP A 116 -20.27 11.17 -1.04
N THR A 117 -20.76 10.32 -1.93
CA THR A 117 -21.87 10.58 -2.86
C THR A 117 -23.12 9.81 -2.49
N SER A 118 -23.19 9.26 -1.26
CA SER A 118 -24.33 8.48 -0.77
C SER A 118 -25.53 9.34 -0.34
N THR A 119 -25.37 10.67 -0.31
CA THR A 119 -26.44 11.62 0.02
C THR A 119 -26.80 12.48 -1.18
N GLU A 120 -27.84 13.31 -1.08
CA GLU A 120 -28.23 14.24 -2.17
C GLU A 120 -27.15 15.27 -2.51
N LYS A 121 -26.21 15.53 -1.59
CA LYS A 121 -25.09 16.43 -1.79
C LYS A 121 -23.79 15.67 -1.65
N ASP A 122 -22.88 15.89 -2.59
CA ASP A 122 -21.54 15.36 -2.50
C ASP A 122 -20.78 15.99 -1.32
N VAL A 123 -20.27 15.15 -0.43
CA VAL A 123 -19.50 15.59 0.74
C VAL A 123 -18.02 15.35 0.46
N TYR A 124 -17.31 16.44 0.17
CA TYR A 124 -15.86 16.41 -0.08
C TYR A 124 -15.08 16.43 1.22
N PHE A 125 -14.17 15.47 1.40
CA PHE A 125 -13.52 15.27 2.71
C PHE A 125 -12.54 16.39 3.06
N HIS A 126 -11.91 17.02 2.07
CA HIS A 126 -11.07 18.20 2.31
C HIS A 126 -11.86 19.40 2.85
N CYS A 127 -13.13 19.57 2.43
CA CYS A 127 -14.02 20.58 3.01
C CYS A 127 -14.36 20.25 4.45
N VAL A 128 -14.73 18.99 4.75
CA VAL A 128 -15.06 18.57 6.12
C VAL A 128 -13.88 18.78 7.07
N LEU A 129 -12.67 18.39 6.65
CA LEU A 129 -11.47 18.59 7.45
C LEU A 129 -11.16 20.07 7.68
N ARG A 130 -11.34 20.92 6.66
CA ARG A 130 -11.17 22.38 6.78
C ARG A 130 -12.18 22.99 7.74
N ASP A 131 -13.46 22.68 7.56
CA ASP A 131 -14.56 23.27 8.33
C ASP A 131 -14.50 22.83 9.81
N ALA A 132 -13.94 21.65 10.09
CA ALA A 132 -13.61 21.18 11.43
C ALA A 132 -12.33 21.80 12.03
N GLY A 133 -11.63 22.69 11.31
CA GLY A 133 -10.37 23.30 11.76
C GLY A 133 -9.20 22.32 11.82
N HIS A 134 -9.28 21.21 11.08
CA HIS A 134 -8.24 20.18 11.05
C HIS A 134 -7.28 20.30 9.87
N ALA A 135 -7.64 21.12 8.87
CA ALA A 135 -6.83 21.28 7.67
C ALA A 135 -6.95 22.66 7.03
N ASP A 136 -5.89 23.05 6.32
CA ASP A 136 -5.94 24.17 5.38
C ASP A 136 -6.04 23.64 3.96
N VAL A 137 -6.81 24.34 3.12
CA VAL A 137 -6.84 24.07 1.68
C VAL A 137 -5.64 24.75 1.02
N CYS A 138 -4.91 24.00 0.20
CA CYS A 138 -3.77 24.49 -0.57
C CYS A 138 -4.00 24.21 -2.06
N GLY A 139 -3.79 25.18 -2.96
CA GLY A 139 -4.00 25.00 -4.41
C GLY A 139 -2.97 24.10 -5.11
N LYS A 140 -2.28 23.23 -4.37
CA LYS A 140 -1.27 22.31 -4.87
C LYS A 140 -1.20 21.07 -3.99
N ASN A 141 -0.75 19.96 -4.55
CA ASN A 141 -0.48 18.77 -3.78
C ASN A 141 0.82 18.91 -2.99
N ILE A 142 0.81 18.40 -1.76
CA ILE A 142 1.96 18.44 -0.86
C ILE A 142 2.33 16.99 -0.52
N PRO A 143 3.57 16.56 -0.81
CA PRO A 143 4.02 15.22 -0.45
C PRO A 143 3.89 14.97 1.05
N SER A 144 3.22 13.88 1.44
CA SER A 144 3.15 13.45 2.83
C SER A 144 4.54 13.02 3.33
N GLN A 145 4.91 13.42 4.55
CA GLN A 145 6.13 12.93 5.18
C GLN A 145 6.12 11.41 5.35
N GLY A 146 4.94 10.80 5.56
CA GLY A 146 4.83 9.34 5.72
C GLY A 146 5.29 8.54 4.50
N PHE A 147 5.18 9.09 3.29
CA PHE A 147 5.68 8.43 2.08
C PHE A 147 7.20 8.56 1.91
N LYS A 148 7.87 9.42 2.68
CA LYS A 148 9.34 9.40 2.74
C LYS A 148 9.84 8.14 3.47
N GLU A 149 9.06 7.64 4.43
CA GLU A 149 9.40 6.48 5.24
C GLU A 149 8.88 5.18 4.62
N LEU A 150 7.67 5.20 4.04
CA LEU A 150 7.03 4.01 3.48
C LEU A 150 6.34 4.32 2.14
N ASN A 151 7.13 4.34 1.05
CA ASN A 151 6.61 4.34 -0.32
C ASN A 151 6.85 2.97 -0.96
N PRO A 152 5.81 2.12 -1.11
CA PRO A 152 5.94 0.78 -1.70
C PRO A 152 6.57 0.78 -3.10
N SER A 153 6.28 1.79 -3.92
CA SER A 153 6.83 1.92 -5.27
C SER A 153 8.34 2.16 -5.22
N ALA A 154 8.79 3.05 -4.33
CA ALA A 154 10.22 3.30 -4.15
C ALA A 154 10.95 2.13 -3.48
N LEU A 155 10.29 1.39 -2.60
CA LEU A 155 10.91 0.33 -1.79
C LEU A 155 10.96 -1.03 -2.51
N TYR A 156 9.98 -1.35 -3.36
CA TYR A 156 9.80 -2.72 -3.87
C TYR A 156 9.68 -2.83 -5.40
N ILE A 157 9.42 -1.72 -6.10
CA ILE A 157 9.14 -1.73 -7.55
C ILE A 157 10.35 -1.25 -8.38
N GLN A 158 11.45 -0.84 -7.72
CA GLN A 158 12.68 -0.45 -8.41
C GLN A 158 13.14 -1.57 -9.35
N PRO A 159 13.44 -1.27 -10.62
CA PRO A 159 13.95 -2.27 -11.53
C PRO A 159 15.25 -2.82 -10.95
N SER A 160 15.31 -4.13 -10.72
CA SER A 160 16.62 -4.75 -10.57
C SER A 160 17.31 -4.60 -11.92
N GLU A 161 18.52 -4.04 -11.95
CA GLU A 161 19.38 -4.03 -13.15
C GLU A 161 19.65 -5.45 -13.71
N LYS A 162 19.15 -6.50 -13.04
CA LYS A 162 19.31 -7.91 -13.40
C LYS A 162 18.14 -8.50 -14.19
N GLN A 163 17.07 -7.76 -14.50
CA GLN A 163 15.88 -8.31 -15.17
C GLN A 163 15.75 -8.03 -16.67
N GLU A 164 16.61 -7.18 -17.27
CA GLU A 164 16.58 -6.93 -18.72
C GLU A 164 17.05 -8.14 -19.57
N ASN A 165 17.71 -9.15 -18.97
CA ASN A 165 18.21 -10.31 -19.70
C ASN A 165 17.36 -11.60 -19.57
N ALA A 166 16.14 -11.52 -19.00
CA ALA A 166 15.32 -12.71 -18.75
C ALA A 166 14.17 -12.94 -19.75
N GLU A 167 14.13 -12.22 -20.88
CA GLU A 167 13.27 -12.58 -22.00
C GLU A 167 13.91 -13.69 -22.83
N GLN A 168 13.69 -14.95 -22.41
CA GLN A 168 13.55 -16.17 -23.24
C GLN A 168 13.86 -17.43 -22.41
N VAL A 169 13.04 -17.73 -21.39
CA VAL A 169 12.95 -19.12 -20.91
C VAL A 169 11.47 -19.46 -20.76
N LYS A 170 10.93 -20.18 -21.75
CA LYS A 170 9.63 -20.87 -21.60
C LYS A 170 9.76 -21.85 -20.43
N PRO A 171 8.79 -21.90 -19.50
CA PRO A 171 8.83 -22.89 -18.43
C PRO A 171 8.64 -24.29 -19.02
N ASP A 172 9.60 -25.17 -18.76
CA ASP A 172 9.53 -26.58 -19.13
C ASP A 172 8.44 -27.27 -18.28
N LEU A 173 7.42 -27.78 -18.95
CA LEU A 173 6.19 -28.36 -18.35
C LEU A 173 6.40 -29.76 -17.76
N ARG A 174 7.64 -30.17 -17.44
CA ARG A 174 7.95 -31.57 -17.07
C ARG A 174 8.08 -31.88 -15.58
N MET A 175 7.78 -30.94 -14.69
CA MET A 175 7.72 -31.21 -13.24
C MET A 175 6.33 -30.91 -12.67
N GLN A 176 5.30 -31.49 -13.29
CA GLN A 176 3.96 -31.65 -12.71
C GLN A 176 3.50 -33.08 -12.92
N GLN A 177 4.17 -34.02 -12.26
CA GLN A 177 3.62 -35.32 -11.89
C GLN A 177 4.58 -35.95 -10.89
N GLU A 178 4.26 -35.73 -9.60
CA GLU A 178 4.40 -36.58 -8.41
C GLU A 178 4.46 -35.72 -7.13
#